data_AF-A0A0B2AHZ5-F1
#
_entry.id   AF-A0A0B2AHZ5-F1
#
_cell.length_a   1.000
_cell.length_b   1.000
_cell.length_c   1.000
_cell.angle_alpha   90.00
_cell.angle_beta   90.00
_cell.angle_gamma   90.00
#
_symmetry.space_group_name_H-M   'P 1'
#
loop_
_entity.id
_entity.type
_entity.pdbx_description
1 polymer ?
#
loop_
_entity_poly.entity_id
_entity_poly.type
_entity_poly.pdbx_seq_one_letter_code
_entity_poly.pdbx_strand_id
1 'polypeptide(L)'
;MDFDAVLPPEQSFKPYPHCRILHALLDGLIAIVDEHDIGPSEIEAIDAWGEGRVQLPKWMNRSIDNVVDAQFSIAHGLAAAAHRLTPGPEWQRPEVVFSPSREPTFPDRGCSARDAFLRRAHVSEGHAVAGPGVSQFMRLVSPVRA
;
A
#
# COMPACT_ATOMS: atom_id res chain seq x y z
N MET A 1 13.33 23.02 37.58
CA MET A 1 13.00 21.81 36.80
C MET A 1 13.78 21.94 35.53
N ASP A 2 14.84 21.13 35.40
CA ASP A 2 15.68 21.12 34.22
C ASP A 2 14.97 20.29 33.15
N PHE A 3 14.58 20.93 32.05
CA PHE A 3 14.09 20.23 30.87
C PHE A 3 15.31 19.95 30.00
N ASP A 4 16.17 19.04 30.46
CA ASP A 4 17.12 18.38 29.56
C ASP A 4 16.28 17.78 28.44
N ALA A 5 16.39 18.37 27.24
CA ALA A 5 15.59 18.01 26.09
C ALA A 5 15.99 16.61 25.62
N VAL A 6 15.40 15.58 26.23
CA VAL A 6 15.60 14.18 25.83
C VAL A 6 14.88 13.96 24.50
N LEU A 7 15.60 14.19 23.41
CA LEU A 7 15.23 13.61 22.12
C LEU A 7 15.42 12.09 22.21
N PRO A 8 14.53 11.29 21.60
CA PRO A 8 14.73 9.86 21.51
C PRO A 8 16.10 9.55 20.86
N PRO A 9 16.80 8.50 21.28
CA PRO A 9 18.10 8.11 20.72
C PRO A 9 18.02 7.74 19.23
N GLU A 10 16.81 7.49 18.73
CA GLU A 10 16.53 7.21 17.33
C GLU A 10 15.33 8.01 16.84
N GLN A 11 15.45 8.56 15.64
CA GLN A 11 14.36 9.18 14.90
C GLN A 11 14.22 8.49 13.56
N SER A 12 12.99 8.07 13.21
CA SER A 12 12.69 7.51 11.91
C SER A 12 11.79 8.44 11.12
N PHE A 13 12.20 8.76 9.89
CA PHE A 13 11.40 9.55 8.97
C PHE A 13 10.46 8.65 8.18
N LYS A 14 9.41 9.27 7.61
CA LYS A 14 8.45 8.55 6.76
C LYS A 14 8.81 8.65 5.29
N PRO A 15 9.23 7.54 4.64
CA PRO A 15 9.41 7.55 3.19
C PRO A 15 8.06 7.65 2.47
N TYR A 16 7.02 7.03 3.03
CA TYR A 16 5.66 7.08 2.48
C TYR A 16 4.72 7.96 3.30
N PRO A 17 3.82 8.72 2.65
CA PRO A 17 2.78 9.53 3.29
C PRO A 17 1.59 8.65 3.74
N HIS A 18 1.89 7.61 4.53
CA HIS A 18 0.96 6.60 5.01
C HIS A 18 1.27 6.20 6.45
N CYS A 19 0.32 5.50 7.09
CA CYS A 19 0.53 4.90 8.40
C CYS A 19 1.73 3.93 8.38
N ARG A 20 2.60 4.01 9.39
CA ARG A 20 3.88 3.28 9.47
C ARG A 20 3.71 1.76 9.35
N ILE A 21 2.59 1.22 9.83
CA ILE A 21 2.29 -0.22 9.79
C ILE A 21 2.26 -0.81 8.37
N LEU A 22 2.10 0.03 7.34
CA LEU A 22 2.09 -0.41 5.95
C LEU A 22 3.47 -0.39 5.28
N HIS A 23 4.47 0.27 5.87
CA HIS A 23 5.65 0.69 5.12
C HIS A 23 6.44 -0.50 4.55
N ALA A 24 6.57 -1.60 5.30
CA ALA A 24 7.26 -2.79 4.76
C ALA A 24 6.46 -3.50 3.65
N LEU A 25 5.11 -3.44 3.69
CA LEU A 25 4.28 -3.92 2.57
C LEU A 25 4.45 -3.07 1.32
N LEU A 26 4.55 -1.74 1.48
CA LEU A 26 4.78 -0.83 0.36
C LEU A 26 6.16 -1.06 -0.27
N ASP A 27 7.20 -1.15 0.56
CA ASP A 27 8.56 -1.47 0.10
C ASP A 27 8.60 -2.81 -0.66
N GLY A 28 8.01 -3.86 -0.07
CA GLY A 28 7.97 -5.18 -0.69
C GLY A 28 7.20 -5.20 -2.01
N LEU A 29 6.06 -4.50 -2.09
CA LEU A 29 5.28 -4.41 -3.33
C LEU A 29 6.03 -3.65 -4.42
N ILE A 30 6.62 -2.51 -4.10
CA ILE A 30 7.41 -1.71 -5.05
C ILE A 30 8.57 -2.55 -5.58
N ALA A 31 9.30 -3.24 -4.70
CA ALA A 31 10.40 -4.11 -5.12
C ALA A 31 9.92 -5.23 -6.07
N ILE A 32 8.82 -5.91 -5.76
CA ILE A 32 8.28 -7.00 -6.60
C ILE A 32 7.82 -6.47 -7.95
N VAL A 33 7.07 -5.37 -8.01
CA VAL A 33 6.59 -4.85 -9.30
C VAL A 33 7.75 -4.32 -10.14
N ASP A 34 8.76 -3.70 -9.53
CA ASP A 34 9.92 -3.18 -10.24
C ASP A 34 10.84 -4.29 -10.74
N GLU A 35 11.14 -5.30 -9.92
CA GLU A 35 12.01 -6.43 -10.30
C GLU A 35 11.41 -7.27 -11.43
N HIS A 36 10.09 -7.39 -11.48
CA HIS A 36 9.39 -8.21 -12.46
C HIS A 36 8.67 -7.42 -13.57
N ASP A 37 8.85 -6.10 -13.61
CA ASP A 37 8.21 -5.19 -14.57
C ASP A 37 6.68 -5.37 -14.68
N ILE A 38 6.02 -5.56 -13.54
CA ILE A 38 4.58 -5.86 -13.49
C ILE A 38 3.79 -4.55 -13.61
N GLY A 39 2.97 -4.41 -14.64
CA GLY A 39 2.03 -3.31 -14.79
C GLY A 39 0.84 -3.42 -13.83
N PRO A 40 0.23 -2.29 -13.40
CA PRO A 40 -0.95 -2.33 -12.52
C PRO A 40 -2.12 -3.14 -13.09
N SER A 41 -2.28 -3.17 -14.42
CA SER A 41 -3.30 -3.94 -15.13
C SER A 41 -3.08 -5.45 -15.11
N GLU A 42 -1.86 -5.90 -14.81
CA GLU A 42 -1.47 -7.32 -14.76
C GLU A 42 -1.67 -7.93 -13.36
N ILE A 43 -1.95 -7.09 -12.36
CA ILE A 43 -2.19 -7.48 -10.99
C ILE A 43 -3.67 -7.81 -10.84
N GLU A 44 -3.99 -9.09 -10.68
CA GLU A 44 -5.35 -9.52 -10.41
C GLU A 44 -5.72 -9.25 -8.96
N ALA A 45 -4.87 -9.68 -8.02
CA ALA A 45 -5.07 -9.51 -6.58
C ALA A 45 -3.74 -9.36 -5.85
N ILE A 46 -3.81 -8.73 -4.68
CA ILE A 46 -2.68 -8.57 -3.76
C ILE A 46 -3.06 -9.19 -2.43
N ASP A 47 -2.42 -10.29 -2.07
CA ASP A 47 -2.54 -10.87 -0.74
C ASP A 47 -1.40 -10.32 0.13
N ALA A 48 -1.77 -9.57 1.17
CA ALA A 48 -0.82 -8.96 2.10
C ALA A 48 -1.02 -9.52 3.51
N TRP A 49 0.08 -9.83 4.18
CA TRP A 49 0.08 -10.30 5.57
C TRP A 49 0.84 -9.30 6.44
N GLY A 50 0.24 -8.92 7.57
CA GLY A 50 0.86 -8.04 8.54
C GLY A 50 0.58 -8.45 9.97
N GLU A 51 1.14 -7.69 10.93
CA GLU A 51 0.86 -7.89 12.36
C GLU A 51 -0.66 -7.82 12.62
N GLY A 52 -1.17 -8.56 13.63
CA GLY A 52 -2.62 -8.66 13.87
C GLY A 52 -3.36 -7.32 14.00
N ARG A 53 -2.67 -6.23 14.32
CA ARG A 53 -3.25 -4.87 14.30
C ARG A 53 -3.80 -4.48 12.94
N VAL A 54 -3.22 -4.91 11.82
CA VAL A 54 -3.70 -4.55 10.46
C VAL A 54 -5.17 -4.93 10.21
N GLN A 55 -5.72 -5.85 11.01
CA GLN A 55 -7.12 -6.28 10.95
C GLN A 55 -8.10 -5.31 11.62
N LEU A 56 -7.64 -4.29 12.35
CA LEU A 56 -8.55 -3.31 12.93
C LEU A 56 -9.25 -2.50 11.83
N PRO A 57 -10.54 -2.13 12.01
CA PRO A 57 -11.35 -1.46 10.98
C PRO A 57 -10.71 -0.22 10.37
N LYS A 58 -9.89 0.51 11.14
CA LYS A 58 -9.16 1.69 10.68
C LYS A 58 -8.32 1.42 9.43
N TRP A 59 -7.69 0.24 9.35
CA TRP A 59 -6.77 -0.10 8.25
C TRP A 59 -7.43 -0.89 7.12
N MET A 60 -8.53 -1.57 7.43
CA MET A 60 -9.32 -2.36 6.47
C MET A 60 -10.35 -1.52 5.70
N ASN A 61 -10.45 -0.23 6.01
CA ASN A 61 -11.40 0.68 5.36
C ASN A 61 -11.18 0.78 3.84
N ARG A 62 -12.28 0.67 3.09
CA ARG A 62 -12.36 0.81 1.63
C ARG A 62 -13.11 2.04 1.16
N SER A 63 -13.86 2.72 2.05
CA SER A 63 -14.56 3.96 1.73
C SER A 63 -13.73 5.13 2.19
N ILE A 64 -13.20 5.90 1.26
CA ILE A 64 -12.40 7.08 1.56
C ILE A 64 -13.26 8.30 1.27
N ASP A 65 -13.74 8.96 2.33
CA ASP A 65 -14.61 10.13 2.23
C ASP A 65 -13.80 11.43 2.33
N ASN A 66 -12.67 11.39 3.05
CA ASN A 66 -11.70 12.47 3.13
C ASN A 66 -10.31 12.00 2.67
N VAL A 67 -9.53 12.88 2.05
CA VAL A 67 -8.15 12.56 1.62
C VAL A 67 -7.30 12.03 2.77
N VAL A 68 -7.48 12.53 3.99
CA VAL A 68 -6.71 12.09 5.16
C VAL A 68 -6.96 10.62 5.51
N ASP A 69 -8.18 10.10 5.24
CA ASP A 69 -8.52 8.71 5.50
C ASP A 69 -7.68 7.76 4.64
N ALA A 70 -7.23 8.23 3.48
CA ALA A 70 -6.39 7.49 2.56
C ALA A 70 -5.05 7.06 3.18
N GLN A 71 -4.52 7.79 4.18
CA GLN A 71 -3.29 7.43 4.92
C GLN A 71 -3.42 6.18 5.79
N PHE A 72 -4.67 5.78 6.07
CA PHE A 72 -4.96 4.63 6.92
C PHE A 72 -5.51 3.46 6.11
N SER A 73 -5.97 3.65 4.88
CA SER A 73 -6.45 2.54 4.05
C SER A 73 -5.30 1.73 3.46
N ILE A 74 -5.21 0.44 3.82
CA ILE A 74 -4.24 -0.49 3.22
C ILE A 74 -4.45 -0.65 1.73
N ALA A 75 -5.71 -0.68 1.29
CA ALA A 75 -6.04 -0.79 -0.12
C ALA A 75 -5.49 0.38 -0.93
N HIS A 76 -5.64 1.61 -0.42
CA HIS A 76 -5.09 2.81 -1.07
C HIS A 76 -3.55 2.80 -1.11
N GLY A 77 -2.90 2.42 0.00
CA GLY A 77 -1.44 2.32 0.06
C GLY A 77 -0.88 1.34 -0.97
N LEU A 78 -1.45 0.13 -1.02
CA LEU A 78 -1.05 -0.90 -1.99
C LEU A 78 -1.34 -0.46 -3.43
N ALA A 79 -2.42 0.29 -3.67
CA ALA A 79 -2.73 0.85 -4.99
C ALA A 79 -1.64 1.83 -5.43
N ALA A 80 -1.31 2.81 -4.59
CA ALA A 80 -0.30 3.80 -4.90
C ALA A 80 1.08 3.17 -5.18
N ALA A 81 1.45 2.14 -4.40
CA ALA A 81 2.66 1.36 -4.62
C ALA A 81 2.63 0.54 -5.93
N ALA A 82 1.55 -0.18 -6.22
CA ALA A 82 1.39 -0.93 -7.48
C ALA A 82 1.46 -0.02 -8.71
N HIS A 83 0.89 1.19 -8.61
CA HIS A 83 0.95 2.22 -9.66
C HIS A 83 2.28 2.98 -9.72
N ARG A 84 3.27 2.62 -8.89
CA ARG A 84 4.59 3.27 -8.80
C ARG A 84 4.51 4.78 -8.66
N LEU A 85 3.51 5.26 -7.92
CA LEU A 85 3.41 6.69 -7.63
C LEU A 85 4.64 7.12 -6.83
N THR A 86 5.30 8.20 -7.25
CA THR A 86 6.43 8.75 -6.50
C THR A 86 6.02 9.03 -5.05
N PRO A 87 6.67 8.41 -4.05
CA PRO A 87 6.34 8.63 -2.65
C PRO A 87 6.42 10.11 -2.28
N GLY A 88 5.32 10.68 -1.80
CA GLY A 88 5.26 12.10 -1.50
C GLY A 88 3.83 12.65 -1.43
N PRO A 89 3.66 13.97 -1.30
CA PRO A 89 2.36 14.60 -1.08
C PRO A 89 1.33 14.29 -2.18
N GLU A 90 1.80 13.90 -3.37
CA GLU A 90 0.98 13.48 -4.51
C GLU A 90 0.00 12.34 -4.16
N TRP A 91 0.36 11.43 -3.24
CA TRP A 91 -0.52 10.33 -2.82
C TRP A 91 -1.77 10.82 -2.07
N GLN A 92 -1.77 12.06 -1.59
CA GLN A 92 -2.87 12.68 -0.86
C GLN A 92 -3.67 13.67 -1.72
N ARG A 93 -3.30 13.84 -3.00
CA ARG A 93 -4.08 14.69 -3.89
C ARG A 93 -5.49 14.12 -4.05
N PRO A 94 -6.56 14.95 -3.96
CA PRO A 94 -7.93 14.50 -4.17
C PRO A 94 -8.09 13.72 -5.47
N GLU A 95 -7.40 14.16 -6.52
CA GLU A 95 -7.49 13.50 -7.81
C GLU A 95 -6.77 12.13 -7.82
N VAL A 96 -5.81 11.87 -6.94
CA VAL A 96 -5.23 10.52 -6.77
C VAL A 96 -6.12 9.66 -5.88
N VAL A 97 -6.54 10.20 -4.73
CA VAL A 97 -7.29 9.48 -3.69
C VAL A 97 -8.69 9.05 -4.15
N PHE A 98 -9.43 9.96 -4.79
CA PHE A 98 -10.83 9.72 -5.16
C PHE A 98 -11.01 9.20 -6.59
N SER A 99 -9.91 9.06 -7.35
CA SER A 99 -10.03 8.59 -8.71
C SER A 99 -10.52 7.14 -8.74
N PRO A 100 -11.47 6.81 -9.64
CA PRO A 100 -11.51 5.47 -10.23
C PRO A 100 -10.08 5.08 -10.60
N SER A 101 -9.51 3.98 -10.07
CA SER A 101 -8.07 3.68 -10.25
C SER A 101 -7.65 4.05 -11.66
N ARG A 102 -6.76 5.05 -11.73
CA ARG A 102 -6.37 5.64 -13.00
C ARG A 102 -5.60 4.57 -13.75
N GLU A 103 -6.11 4.13 -14.90
CA GLU A 103 -5.17 3.93 -16.01
C GLU A 103 -4.45 5.27 -16.20
N PRO A 104 -3.12 5.30 -16.23
CA PRO A 104 -2.43 6.52 -16.56
C PRO A 104 -2.87 6.92 -17.96
N THR A 105 -3.51 8.07 -18.10
CA THR A 105 -3.77 8.67 -19.41
C THR A 105 -2.44 9.22 -19.94
N PHE A 106 -1.61 8.31 -20.44
CA PHE A 106 -0.83 8.49 -21.67
C PHE A 106 -1.51 7.63 -22.75
N PRO A 107 -1.49 8.03 -24.03
CA PRO A 107 -2.51 7.64 -24.99
C PRO A 107 -2.27 6.22 -25.52
N ASP A 108 -2.81 5.20 -24.85
CA ASP A 108 -3.45 4.06 -25.52
C ASP A 108 -4.14 3.15 -24.50
N ARG A 109 -5.46 2.96 -24.66
CA ARG A 109 -6.34 1.88 -24.13
C ARG A 109 -6.38 1.71 -22.60
N GLY A 110 -7.50 1.67 -21.89
CA GLY A 110 -8.91 1.48 -22.20
C GLY A 110 -9.53 0.50 -21.19
N CYS A 111 -9.67 0.84 -19.89
CA CYS A 111 -10.49 0.15 -18.87
C CYS A 111 -10.64 0.97 -17.55
N SER A 112 -11.87 1.22 -17.10
CA SER A 112 -12.18 2.04 -15.91
C SER A 112 -12.10 1.25 -14.59
N ALA A 113 -11.20 1.62 -13.68
CA ALA A 113 -10.83 0.79 -12.53
C ALA A 113 -11.21 1.35 -11.14
N ARG A 114 -12.36 2.00 -10.90
CA ARG A 114 -12.75 2.34 -9.50
C ARG A 114 -12.98 1.11 -8.63
N ASP A 115 -13.57 0.07 -9.20
CA ASP A 115 -14.10 -1.05 -8.42
C ASP A 115 -13.18 -2.28 -8.40
N ALA A 116 -12.17 -2.35 -9.28
CA ALA A 116 -11.35 -3.56 -9.46
C ALA A 116 -10.25 -3.72 -8.40
N PHE A 117 -9.53 -2.65 -8.04
CA PHE A 117 -8.38 -2.74 -7.14
C PHE A 117 -8.80 -2.79 -5.65
N LEU A 118 -9.78 -1.96 -5.28
CA LEU A 118 -10.29 -1.89 -3.90
C LEU A 118 -11.04 -3.16 -3.44
N ARG A 119 -11.44 -4.07 -4.34
CA ARG A 119 -12.07 -5.35 -3.96
C ARG A 119 -11.10 -6.55 -3.87
N ARG A 120 -9.85 -6.41 -4.35
CA ARG A 120 -8.95 -7.55 -4.58
C ARG A 120 -7.63 -7.52 -3.82
N ALA A 121 -7.36 -6.48 -3.04
CA ALA A 121 -6.34 -6.57 -2.00
C ALA A 121 -6.94 -7.31 -0.79
N HIS A 122 -6.49 -8.51 -0.46
CA HIS A 122 -6.90 -9.22 0.74
C HIS A 122 -5.80 -9.10 1.79
N VAL A 123 -6.15 -8.58 2.96
CA VAL A 123 -5.21 -8.49 4.08
C VAL A 123 -5.65 -9.51 5.12
N SER A 124 -4.81 -10.51 5.35
CA SER A 124 -5.10 -11.57 6.34
C SER A 124 -4.03 -11.55 7.43
N GLU A 125 -4.38 -12.06 8.62
CA GLU A 125 -3.36 -12.37 9.62
C GLU A 125 -2.50 -13.52 9.09
N GLY A 126 -1.18 -13.36 9.13
CA GLY A 126 -0.24 -14.41 8.75
C GLY A 126 0.60 -14.81 9.95
N HIS A 127 0.49 -16.06 10.40
CA HIS A 127 1.58 -16.71 11.14
C HIS A 127 2.55 -17.30 10.10
N ALA A 128 3.48 -16.50 9.61
CA ALA A 128 4.61 -17.04 8.88
C ALA A 128 5.60 -17.63 9.89
N VAL A 129 5.88 -18.94 9.78
CA VAL A 129 7.06 -19.52 10.40
C VAL A 129 8.25 -19.00 9.59
N ALA A 130 8.81 -17.87 10.00
CA ALA A 130 10.04 -17.34 9.43
C ALA A 130 10.96 -16.90 10.57
N GLY A 131 12.26 -17.13 10.39
CA GLY A 131 13.30 -16.79 11.36
C GLY A 131 13.26 -15.34 11.82
N PRO A 132 14.01 -15.00 12.88
CA PRO A 132 13.87 -13.74 13.60
C PRO A 132 14.03 -12.54 12.65
N GLY A 133 12.95 -11.76 12.46
CA GLY A 133 13.01 -10.43 11.83
C GLY A 133 12.00 -10.09 10.75
N VAL A 134 11.18 -11.01 10.23
CA VAL A 134 10.23 -10.72 9.14
C VAL A 134 8.78 -10.88 9.61
N SER A 135 8.08 -9.76 9.84
CA SER A 135 6.69 -9.74 10.36
C SER A 135 5.63 -9.49 9.29
N GLN A 136 6.01 -9.29 8.03
CA GLN A 136 5.08 -9.00 6.93
C GLN A 136 5.49 -9.79 5.68
N PHE A 137 4.51 -10.33 4.97
CA PHE A 137 4.70 -11.09 3.74
C PHE A 137 3.69 -10.62 2.71
N MET A 138 3.98 -10.83 1.43
CA MET A 138 3.05 -10.47 0.36
C MET A 138 3.15 -11.46 -0.80
N ARG A 139 2.02 -11.74 -1.44
CA ARG A 139 1.90 -12.58 -2.64
C ARG A 139 1.07 -11.82 -3.66
N LEU A 140 1.60 -11.70 -4.87
CA LEU A 140 0.84 -11.27 -6.03
C LEU A 140 0.15 -12.49 -6.65
N VAL A 141 -1.13 -12.35 -6.95
CA VAL A 141 -1.84 -13.30 -7.82
C VAL A 141 -1.88 -12.67 -9.20
N SER A 142 -1.21 -13.30 -10.16
CA SER A 142 -1.23 -12.93 -11.58
C SER A 142 -1.69 -14.13 -12.40
N PRO A 143 -2.48 -13.93 -13.47
CA PRO A 143 -2.89 -15.02 -14.35
C PRO A 143 -1.75 -15.56 -15.23
N VAL A 144 -0.57 -14.93 -15.27
CA VAL A 144 0.52 -15.32 -16.20
C VAL A 144 1.62 -16.11 -15.48
N ARG A 145 1.32 -17.40 -15.23
CA ARG A 145 2.16 -18.59 -15.52
C ARG A 145 1.79 -19.77 -14.60
N ALA A 146 0.90 -20.62 -15.09
CA ALA A 146 1.14 -22.05 -15.32
C ALA A 146 0.21 -22.51 -16.44
#